data_AF-A0A6C0GIM2-F1
#
_entry.id   AF-A0A6C0GIM2-F1
#
_cell.length_a   1.000
_cell.length_b   1.000
_cell.length_c   1.000
_cell.angle_alpha   90.00
_cell.angle_beta   90.00
_cell.angle_gamma   90.00
#
_symmetry.space_group_name_H-M   'P 1'
#
loop_
_entity.id
_entity.type
_entity.pdbx_description
1 polymer ?
#
loop_
_entity_poly.entity_id
_entity_poly.type
_entity_poly.pdbx_seq_one_letter_code
_entity_poly.pdbx_strand_id
1 'polypeptide(L)'
;MFFEPKAKKKTREFVKYINFLSQTCSNEYIDTFGLTKRQLLQKFITETEEYIKYNEWGVGLEHILVQLYEVEFTIDEKAIQLAKDALHECGFELDKWKIIDELKAK
;
A
#
# COMPACT_ATOMS: atom_id res chain seq x y z
N MET A 1 -19.28 -3.99 -21.97
CA MET A 1 -18.76 -2.97 -21.03
C MET A 1 -17.98 -3.73 -19.97
N PHE A 2 -16.65 -3.68 -19.98
CA PHE A 2 -15.84 -4.33 -18.95
C PHE A 2 -15.86 -3.45 -17.71
N PHE A 3 -16.65 -3.83 -16.70
CA PHE A 3 -16.60 -3.16 -15.41
C PHE A 3 -15.32 -3.60 -14.70
N GLU A 4 -14.46 -2.64 -14.37
CA GLU A 4 -13.31 -2.91 -13.51
C GLU A 4 -13.84 -3.36 -12.13
N PRO A 5 -13.34 -4.48 -11.57
CA PRO A 5 -13.74 -4.92 -10.24
C PRO A 5 -13.53 -3.80 -9.21
N LYS A 6 -14.51 -3.58 -8.33
CA LYS A 6 -14.43 -2.53 -7.30
C LYS A 6 -13.17 -2.68 -6.45
N ALA A 7 -12.83 -3.91 -6.07
CA ALA A 7 -11.59 -4.26 -5.39
C ALA A 7 -10.35 -3.72 -6.12
N LYS A 8 -10.22 -4.00 -7.41
CA LYS A 8 -9.12 -3.49 -8.26
C LYS A 8 -9.05 -1.97 -8.25
N LYS A 9 -10.18 -1.30 -8.38
CA LYS A 9 -10.27 0.17 -8.35
C LYS A 9 -9.80 0.72 -6.99
N LYS A 10 -10.29 0.15 -5.88
CA LYS A 10 -9.93 0.58 -4.52
C LYS A 10 -8.46 0.34 -4.20
N THR A 11 -7.90 -0.82 -4.55
CA THR A 11 -6.47 -1.07 -4.41
C THR A 11 -5.65 -0.05 -5.19
N ARG A 12 -6.05 0.28 -6.42
CA ARG A 12 -5.36 1.30 -7.22
C ARG A 12 -5.47 2.70 -6.61
N GLU A 13 -6.62 3.07 -6.04
CA GLU A 13 -6.80 4.34 -5.33
C GLU A 13 -5.83 4.44 -4.13
N PHE A 14 -5.71 3.37 -3.34
CA PHE A 14 -4.76 3.29 -2.24
C PHE A 14 -3.32 3.42 -2.72
N VAL A 15 -2.89 2.64 -3.72
CA VAL A 15 -1.51 2.68 -4.27
C VAL A 15 -1.14 4.06 -4.81
N LYS A 16 -2.07 4.71 -5.53
CA LYS A 16 -1.87 6.09 -6.01
C LYS A 16 -1.64 7.07 -4.86
N TYR A 17 -2.34 6.88 -3.75
CA TYR A 17 -2.18 7.73 -2.58
C TYR A 17 -0.86 7.46 -1.85
N ILE A 18 -0.43 6.21 -1.74
CA ILE A 18 0.91 5.86 -1.22
C ILE A 18 2.02 6.48 -2.08
N ASN A 19 1.86 6.47 -3.41
CA ASN A 19 2.80 7.14 -4.32
C ASN A 19 2.86 8.66 -4.10
N PHE A 20 1.72 9.29 -3.80
CA PHE A 20 1.71 10.70 -3.42
C PHE A 20 2.49 10.93 -2.11
N LEU A 21 2.25 10.10 -1.08
CA LEU A 21 2.97 10.22 0.21
C LEU A 21 4.48 9.99 0.06
N SER A 22 4.90 9.03 -0.77
CA SER A 22 6.32 8.73 -1.01
C SER A 22 7.07 9.87 -1.70
N GLN A 23 6.37 10.74 -2.43
CA GLN A 23 6.96 11.95 -3.00
C GLN A 23 7.20 13.03 -1.94
N THR A 24 6.50 12.99 -0.83
CA THR A 24 6.62 13.98 0.26
C THR A 24 7.47 13.49 1.44
N CYS A 25 7.86 12.21 1.46
CA CYS A 25 8.62 11.64 2.56
C CYS A 25 10.10 12.06 2.53
N SER A 26 10.76 11.97 3.70
CA SER A 26 12.21 12.12 3.79
C SER A 26 12.90 11.06 2.91
N ASN A 27 13.98 11.46 2.25
CA ASN A 27 14.80 10.56 1.44
C ASN A 27 15.91 9.92 2.29
N GLU A 28 15.53 9.42 3.47
CA GLU A 28 16.42 8.74 4.40
C GLU A 28 16.98 7.46 3.78
N TYR A 29 18.24 7.14 4.06
CA TYR A 29 18.88 5.92 3.60
C TYR A 29 18.59 4.78 4.57
N ILE A 30 18.17 3.63 4.06
CA ILE A 30 17.83 2.46 4.86
C ILE A 30 18.92 1.41 4.64
N ASP A 31 19.85 1.31 5.61
CA ASP A 31 21.05 0.46 5.53
C ASP A 31 20.73 -1.00 5.22
N THR A 32 19.69 -1.56 5.85
CA THR A 32 19.26 -2.96 5.66
C THR A 32 18.98 -3.31 4.19
N PHE A 33 18.52 -2.34 3.41
CA PHE A 33 18.11 -2.55 2.02
C PHE A 33 19.05 -1.90 1.00
N GLY A 34 20.03 -1.12 1.46
CA GLY A 34 20.96 -0.41 0.58
C GLY A 34 20.29 0.62 -0.34
N LEU A 35 19.12 1.11 0.03
CA LEU A 35 18.27 2.00 -0.78
C LEU A 35 17.74 3.15 0.06
N THR A 36 17.40 4.25 -0.59
CA THR A 36 16.64 5.30 0.09
C THR A 36 15.19 4.86 0.29
N LYS A 37 14.56 5.40 1.33
CA LYS A 37 13.14 5.18 1.63
C LYS A 37 12.24 5.45 0.42
N ARG A 38 12.52 6.51 -0.34
CA ARG A 38 11.79 6.82 -1.58
C ARG A 38 12.00 5.75 -2.66
N GLN A 39 13.21 5.23 -2.84
CA GLN A 39 13.51 4.16 -3.80
C GLN A 39 12.80 2.86 -3.43
N LEU A 40 12.80 2.49 -2.15
CA LEU A 40 12.07 1.34 -1.62
C LEU A 40 10.57 1.47 -1.85
N LEU A 41 9.98 2.61 -1.48
CA LEU A 41 8.55 2.84 -1.71
C LEU A 41 8.19 2.74 -3.19
N GLN A 42 9.02 3.27 -4.10
CA GLN A 42 8.77 3.13 -5.53
C GLN A 42 8.86 1.68 -6.02
N LYS A 43 9.78 0.89 -5.47
CA LYS A 43 9.85 -0.54 -5.76
C LYS A 43 8.55 -1.24 -5.34
N PHE A 44 8.07 -1.01 -4.12
CA PHE A 44 6.83 -1.61 -3.62
C PHE A 44 5.60 -1.20 -4.45
N ILE A 45 5.52 0.07 -4.83
CA ILE A 45 4.45 0.60 -5.69
C ILE A 45 4.48 -0.11 -7.05
N THR A 46 5.65 -0.22 -7.67
CA THR A 46 5.82 -0.85 -8.98
C THR A 46 5.40 -2.32 -8.95
N GLU A 47 5.88 -3.08 -7.96
CA GLU A 47 5.51 -4.50 -7.76
C GLU A 47 3.99 -4.64 -7.57
N THR A 48 3.39 -3.74 -6.79
CA THR A 48 1.93 -3.73 -6.56
C THR A 48 1.14 -3.42 -7.84
N GLU A 49 1.62 -2.50 -8.66
CA GLU A 49 1.02 -2.20 -9.96
C GLU A 49 1.08 -3.41 -10.92
N GLU A 50 2.14 -4.22 -10.85
CA GLU A 50 2.23 -5.48 -11.60
C GLU A 50 1.18 -6.48 -11.14
N TYR A 51 1.02 -6.71 -9.83
CA TYR A 51 -0.07 -7.55 -9.31
C TYR A 51 -1.45 -7.08 -9.77
N ILE A 52 -1.71 -5.77 -9.72
CA ILE A 52 -2.97 -5.18 -10.21
C ILE A 52 -3.17 -5.44 -11.72
N LYS A 53 -2.10 -5.37 -12.52
CA LYS A 53 -2.12 -5.63 -13.96
C LYS A 53 -2.51 -7.08 -14.26
N TYR A 54 -2.03 -8.03 -13.47
CA TYR A 54 -2.34 -9.46 -13.59
C TYR A 54 -3.62 -9.90 -12.84
N ASN A 55 -4.43 -8.96 -12.37
CA ASN A 55 -5.68 -9.19 -11.62
C ASN A 55 -5.48 -9.85 -10.25
N GLU A 56 -4.28 -9.71 -9.67
CA GLU A 56 -3.90 -10.17 -8.33
C GLU A 56 -3.94 -9.01 -7.34
N TRP A 57 -4.92 -8.11 -7.45
CA TRP A 57 -4.99 -6.88 -6.63
C TRP A 57 -5.08 -7.13 -5.12
N GLY A 58 -5.59 -8.29 -4.69
CA GLY A 58 -5.60 -8.68 -3.27
C GLY A 58 -4.19 -9.00 -2.76
N VAL A 59 -3.41 -9.75 -3.55
CA VAL A 59 -2.00 -10.07 -3.27
C VAL A 59 -1.17 -8.78 -3.27
N GLY A 60 -1.39 -7.91 -4.27
CA GLY A 60 -0.71 -6.62 -4.32
C GLY A 60 -1.01 -5.74 -3.11
N LEU A 61 -2.26 -5.71 -2.64
CA LEU A 61 -2.67 -4.95 -1.46
C LEU A 61 -2.00 -5.49 -0.18
N GLU A 62 -1.97 -6.80 -0.01
CA GLU A 62 -1.29 -7.44 1.12
C GLU A 62 0.21 -7.16 1.09
N HIS A 63 0.84 -7.36 -0.07
CA HIS A 63 2.27 -7.12 -0.28
C HIS A 63 2.67 -5.71 0.15
N ILE A 64 1.99 -4.68 -0.38
CA ILE A 64 2.36 -3.30 -0.05
C ILE A 64 2.12 -2.99 1.43
N LEU A 65 1.03 -3.46 2.05
CA LEU A 65 0.74 -3.18 3.46
C LEU A 65 1.80 -3.79 4.39
N VAL A 66 2.22 -5.02 4.11
CA VAL A 66 3.31 -5.69 4.85
C VAL A 66 4.62 -4.96 4.63
N GLN A 67 4.97 -4.62 3.39
CA GLN A 67 6.22 -3.91 3.09
C GLN A 67 6.26 -2.52 3.75
N LEU A 68 5.15 -1.77 3.77
CA LEU A 68 5.08 -0.48 4.47
C LEU A 68 5.31 -0.64 5.98
N TYR A 69 4.80 -1.73 6.58
CA TYR A 69 5.00 -2.02 8.00
C TYR A 69 6.45 -2.40 8.29
N GLU A 70 7.06 -3.24 7.45
CA GLU A 70 8.46 -3.67 7.59
C GLU A 70 9.46 -2.52 7.52
N VAL A 71 9.20 -1.49 6.71
CA VAL A 71 10.07 -0.31 6.58
C VAL A 71 9.66 0.85 7.49
N GLU A 72 8.76 0.60 8.45
CA GLU A 72 8.23 1.59 9.39
C GLU A 72 7.77 2.87 8.66
N PHE A 73 7.06 2.71 7.54
CA PHE A 73 6.48 3.84 6.81
C PHE A 73 5.13 4.20 7.42
N THR A 74 5.10 5.34 8.09
CA THR A 74 3.86 5.88 8.63
C THR A 74 3.02 6.52 7.54
N ILE A 75 1.72 6.24 7.56
CA ILE A 75 0.73 6.80 6.64
C ILE A 75 -0.32 7.64 7.41
N ASP A 76 -1.01 8.51 6.70
CA ASP A 76 -2.06 9.35 7.28
C ASP A 76 -3.43 8.64 7.38
N GLU A 77 -4.39 9.29 8.05
CA GLU A 77 -5.75 8.75 8.22
C GLU A 77 -6.46 8.44 6.90
N LYS A 78 -6.19 9.24 5.85
CA LYS A 78 -6.80 9.02 4.54
C LYS A 78 -6.26 7.75 3.89
N ALA A 79 -4.95 7.50 3.99
CA ALA A 79 -4.35 6.26 3.53
C ALA A 79 -4.89 5.05 4.28
N ILE A 80 -5.09 5.16 5.60
CA ILE A 80 -5.72 4.12 6.43
C ILE A 80 -7.13 3.80 5.94
N GLN A 81 -7.96 4.83 5.71
CA GLN A 81 -9.32 4.61 5.21
C GLN A 81 -9.31 3.96 3.82
N LEU A 82 -8.42 4.39 2.93
CA LEU A 82 -8.28 3.78 1.60
C LEU A 82 -7.83 2.31 1.68
N ALA A 83 -6.93 1.97 2.60
CA ALA A 83 -6.52 0.59 2.85
C ALA A 83 -7.69 -0.27 3.36
N LYS A 84 -8.45 0.24 4.35
CA LYS A 84 -9.63 -0.45 4.89
C LYS A 84 -10.71 -0.67 3.83
N ASP A 85 -10.99 0.34 3.01
CA ASP A 85 -11.91 0.23 1.87
C ASP A 85 -11.44 -0.86 0.87
N ALA A 86 -10.14 -0.86 0.53
CA ALA A 86 -9.58 -1.82 -0.42
C ALA A 86 -9.64 -3.25 0.12
N LEU A 87 -9.34 -3.46 1.41
CA LEU A 87 -9.41 -4.76 2.06
C LEU A 87 -10.84 -5.29 2.12
N HIS A 88 -11.79 -4.42 2.48
CA HIS A 88 -13.20 -4.78 2.50
C HIS A 88 -13.68 -5.27 1.13
N GLU A 89 -13.37 -4.53 0.06
CA GLU A 89 -13.75 -4.91 -1.31
C GLU A 89 -12.99 -6.15 -1.81
N CYS A 90 -11.79 -6.42 -1.30
CA CYS A 90 -11.05 -7.66 -1.57
C CYS A 90 -11.54 -8.85 -0.73
N GLY A 91 -12.47 -8.65 0.21
CA GLY A 91 -13.03 -9.70 1.06
C GLY A 91 -12.15 -10.11 2.25
N PHE A 92 -11.18 -9.27 2.64
CA PHE A 92 -10.39 -9.51 3.84
C PHE A 92 -11.15 -9.13 5.11
N GLU A 93 -10.94 -9.90 6.18
CA GLU A 93 -11.46 -9.58 7.51
C GLU A 93 -10.60 -8.49 8.16
N LEU A 94 -11.17 -7.29 8.35
CA LEU A 94 -10.43 -6.14 8.90
C LEU A 94 -9.85 -6.41 10.30
N ASP A 95 -10.49 -7.26 11.11
CA ASP A 95 -10.01 -7.63 12.44
C ASP A 95 -8.66 -8.37 12.44
N LYS A 96 -8.31 -9.00 11.31
CA LYS A 96 -7.02 -9.68 11.10
C LYS A 96 -5.92 -8.72 10.65
N TRP A 97 -6.28 -7.50 10.27
CA TRP A 97 -5.38 -6.51 9.67
C TRP A 97 -5.07 -5.34 10.63
N LYS A 98 -4.79 -5.66 11.89
CA LYS A 98 -4.42 -4.66 12.92
C LYS A 98 -3.20 -3.84 12.55
N ILE A 99 -2.32 -4.38 11.70
CA ILE A 99 -1.13 -3.69 11.21
C ILE A 99 -1.44 -2.34 10.57
N ILE A 100 -2.65 -2.15 10.01
CA ILE A 100 -3.04 -0.89 9.36
C ILE A 100 -3.18 0.24 10.37
N ASP A 101 -3.71 -0.08 11.55
CA ASP A 101 -3.81 0.91 12.63
C ASP A 101 -2.42 1.22 13.21
N GLU A 102 -1.48 0.28 13.12
CA GLU A 102 -0.08 0.46 13.52
C GLU A 102 0.74 1.26 12.49
N LEU A 103 0.32 1.29 11.22
CA LEU A 103 0.90 2.16 10.19
C LEU A 103 0.60 3.64 10.41
N LYS A 104 -0.27 4.00 11.34
CA LYS A 104 -0.59 5.40 11.63
C LYS A 104 0.63 6.12 12.18
N ALA A 105 0.91 7.32 11.67
CA ALA A 105 1.92 8.20 12.26
C ALA A 105 1.62 8.41 13.76
N LYS A 106 2.62 8.12 14.61
CA LYS A 106 2.59 8.40 16.05
C LYS A 106 2.71 9.89 16.34
#